data_AF-A0A505CA13-F1
#
_entry.id   AF-A0A505CA13-F1
#
_cell.length_a   1.000
_cell.length_b   1.000
_cell.length_c   1.000
_cell.angle_alpha   90.00
_cell.angle_beta   90.00
_cell.angle_gamma   90.00
#
_symmetry.space_group_name_H-M   'P 1'
#
loop_
_entity.id
_entity.type
_entity.pdbx_description
1 polymer ?
#
loop_
_entity_poly.entity_id
_entity_poly.type
_entity_poly.pdbx_seq_one_letter_code
_entity_poly.pdbx_strand_id
1 'polypeptide(L)'
;MSAPRSEGQPGAYVSTTLQYSWLKNQVKGDDLAAEKYDARGTTLSLEGGYDLAVWQGGEQNSDSLFIRPRAQVTRMGVKADEHREANGTRVSQQGDGNMFSRTGVRVWLDKAVTKTQRVQPFVEANWLHNTRDFCSSMDGVRDCQVGNRDQAEVLAGVTGDVSRNVAVTAQAGGQFGSQASRDLAGTLNVSVKF
;
A
#
# COMPACT_ATOMS: atom_id res chain seq x y z
N MET A 1 -12.35 -8.36 -7.38
CA MET A 1 -13.03 -8.60 -6.09
C MET A 1 -12.31 -9.75 -5.41
N SER A 2 -11.41 -9.47 -4.47
CA SER A 2 -10.84 -10.52 -3.63
C SER A 2 -11.76 -10.69 -2.43
N ALA A 3 -12.37 -11.87 -2.29
CA ALA A 3 -13.14 -12.21 -1.11
C ALA A 3 -12.22 -12.22 0.12
N PRO A 4 -12.65 -11.72 1.28
CA PRO A 4 -11.89 -11.92 2.52
C PRO A 4 -11.90 -13.41 2.85
N ARG A 5 -10.74 -14.05 2.68
CA ARG A 5 -10.51 -15.45 3.09
C ARG A 5 -10.69 -15.53 4.60
N SER A 6 -11.26 -16.64 5.09
CA SER A 6 -11.36 -16.92 6.52
C SER A 6 -9.96 -16.93 7.13
N GLU A 7 -9.59 -15.84 7.80
CA GLU A 7 -8.35 -15.70 8.55
C GLU A 7 -8.36 -16.77 9.66
N GLY A 8 -7.51 -17.80 9.54
CA GLY A 8 -7.47 -18.88 10.52
C GLY A 8 -6.82 -20.20 10.09
N GLN A 9 -6.46 -20.38 8.80
CA GLN A 9 -5.78 -21.58 8.34
C GLN A 9 -4.40 -21.26 7.76
N PRO A 10 -3.32 -21.93 8.21
CA PRO A 10 -2.02 -21.83 7.59
C PRO A 10 -2.07 -22.14 6.10
N GLY A 11 -1.34 -21.38 5.29
CA GLY A 11 -1.28 -21.65 3.86
C GLY A 11 -0.66 -20.54 3.05
N ALA A 12 -0.16 -20.93 1.87
CA ALA A 12 0.31 -19.99 0.87
C ALA A 12 -0.86 -19.30 0.17
N TYR A 13 -0.66 -18.04 -0.21
CA TYR A 13 -1.55 -17.34 -1.13
C TYR A 13 -0.73 -16.55 -2.15
N VAL A 14 -1.37 -16.31 -3.29
CA VAL A 14 -0.92 -15.38 -4.32
C VAL A 14 -2.14 -14.55 -4.72
N SER A 15 -1.95 -13.25 -4.89
CA SER A 15 -2.98 -12.34 -5.38
C SER A 15 -2.42 -11.44 -6.47
N THR A 16 -3.29 -11.02 -7.38
CA THR A 16 -2.93 -10.12 -8.48
C THR A 16 -3.98 -9.03 -8.57
N THR A 17 -3.52 -7.78 -8.68
CA THR A 17 -4.38 -6.60 -8.77
C THR A 17 -4.04 -5.82 -10.02
N LEU A 18 -5.05 -5.52 -10.84
CA LEU A 18 -4.94 -4.62 -11.98
C LEU A 18 -5.86 -3.43 -11.72
N GLN A 19 -5.31 -2.23 -11.80
CA GLN A 19 -6.03 -0.98 -11.59
C GLN A 19 -5.77 -0.05 -12.77
N TYR A 20 -6.82 0.60 -13.25
CA TYR A 20 -6.70 1.70 -14.21
C TYR A 20 -7.08 3.01 -13.51
N SER A 21 -6.26 4.05 -13.69
CA SER A 21 -6.43 5.35 -13.03
C SER A 21 -6.47 6.48 -14.06
N TRP A 22 -7.37 7.44 -13.87
CA TRP A 22 -7.38 8.74 -14.56
C TRP A 22 -7.23 9.84 -13.50
N LEU A 23 -6.22 10.69 -13.66
CA LEU A 23 -5.81 11.74 -12.71
C LEU A 23 -5.84 13.08 -13.45
N LYS A 24 -6.43 14.10 -12.82
CA LYS A 24 -6.40 15.48 -13.30
C LYS A 24 -5.53 16.28 -12.36
N ASN A 25 -4.40 16.78 -12.83
CA ASN A 25 -3.44 17.49 -12.01
C ASN A 25 -3.40 18.96 -12.40
N GLN A 26 -3.15 19.83 -11.41
CA GLN A 26 -2.97 21.26 -11.62
C GLN A 26 -1.76 21.72 -10.80
N VAL A 27 -0.81 22.38 -11.45
CA VAL A 27 0.37 22.98 -10.83
C VAL A 27 0.24 24.49 -10.94
N LYS A 28 0.54 25.19 -9.85
CA LYS A 28 0.59 26.64 -9.81
C LYS A 28 1.88 27.04 -9.10
N GLY A 29 2.83 27.59 -9.84
CA GLY A 29 3.99 28.26 -9.25
C GLY A 29 3.61 29.65 -8.75
N ASP A 30 4.34 30.15 -7.76
CA ASP A 30 4.22 31.55 -7.33
C ASP A 30 4.54 32.46 -8.53
N ASP A 31 3.68 33.46 -8.76
CA ASP A 31 3.72 34.40 -9.91
C ASP A 31 3.65 33.77 -11.32
N LEU A 32 3.25 32.50 -11.45
CA LEU A 32 3.06 31.81 -12.74
C LEU A 32 1.59 31.44 -13.00
N ALA A 33 1.24 31.31 -14.29
CA ALA A 33 -0.07 30.81 -14.70
C ALA A 33 -0.24 29.35 -14.25
N ALA A 34 -1.46 28.99 -13.82
CA ALA A 34 -1.76 27.62 -13.43
C ALA A 34 -1.76 26.70 -14.64
N GLU A 35 -0.93 25.66 -14.60
CA GLU A 35 -0.83 24.64 -15.65
C GLU A 35 -1.63 23.41 -15.26
N LYS A 36 -2.42 22.88 -16.20
CA LYS A 36 -3.25 21.70 -16.01
C LYS A 36 -2.75 20.59 -16.91
N TYR A 37 -2.57 19.41 -16.35
CA TYR A 37 -2.22 18.22 -17.13
C TYR A 37 -3.02 17.01 -16.65
N ASP A 38 -3.43 16.20 -17.62
CA ASP A 38 -4.11 14.93 -17.36
C ASP A 38 -3.07 13.80 -17.36
N ALA A 39 -3.21 12.86 -16.42
CA ALA A 39 -2.40 11.66 -16.35
C ALA A 39 -3.30 10.43 -16.30
N ARG A 40 -2.93 9.39 -17.05
CA ARG A 40 -3.70 8.15 -17.10
C ARG A 40 -2.77 6.96 -17.15
N GLY A 41 -3.24 5.84 -16.64
CA GLY A 41 -2.60 4.57 -16.94
C GLY A 41 -2.95 3.48 -15.97
N THR A 42 -2.08 2.48 -15.95
CA THR A 42 -2.40 1.18 -15.39
C THR A 42 -1.38 0.80 -14.35
N THR A 43 -1.87 0.31 -13.21
CA THR A 43 -1.07 -0.26 -12.13
C THR A 43 -1.35 -1.75 -12.07
N LEU A 44 -0.29 -2.55 -12.16
CA LEU A 44 -0.35 -4.00 -11.99
C LEU A 44 0.45 -4.38 -10.75
N SER A 45 -0.13 -5.18 -9.87
CA SER A 45 0.52 -5.67 -8.67
C SER A 45 0.38 -7.19 -8.55
N LEU A 46 1.45 -7.84 -8.13
CA LEU A 46 1.51 -9.25 -7.77
C LEU A 46 1.97 -9.34 -6.33
N GLU A 47 1.23 -10.07 -5.49
CA GLU A 47 1.57 -10.30 -4.10
C GLU A 47 1.53 -11.80 -3.79
N GLY A 48 2.47 -12.25 -2.96
CA GLY A 48 2.48 -13.59 -2.39
C GLY A 48 2.82 -13.56 -0.92
N GLY A 49 2.32 -14.54 -0.17
CA GLY A 49 2.63 -14.69 1.25
C GLY A 49 2.24 -16.05 1.78
N TYR A 50 2.55 -16.28 3.05
CA TYR A 50 2.27 -17.54 3.72
C TYR A 50 1.81 -17.31 5.16
N ASP A 51 0.67 -17.87 5.55
CA ASP A 51 0.16 -17.78 6.92
C ASP A 51 0.72 -18.91 7.77
N LEU A 52 1.40 -18.57 8.86
CA LEU A 52 1.96 -19.49 9.85
C LEU A 52 1.18 -19.33 11.15
N ALA A 53 0.58 -20.40 11.66
CA ALA A 53 0.11 -20.43 13.04
C ALA A 53 1.30 -20.69 13.96
N VAL A 54 1.67 -19.71 14.79
CA VAL A 54 2.81 -19.83 15.71
C VAL A 54 2.38 -20.25 17.12
N TRP A 55 1.12 -20.00 17.46
CA TRP A 55 0.51 -20.49 18.70
C TRP A 55 -0.99 -20.67 18.51
N GLN A 56 -1.52 -21.72 19.12
CA GLN A 56 -2.96 -22.01 19.16
C GLN A 56 -3.32 -22.35 20.60
N GLY A 57 -4.26 -21.58 21.16
CA GLY A 57 -4.81 -21.80 22.49
C GLY A 57 -5.59 -23.10 22.56
N GLY A 58 -5.50 -23.79 23.70
CA GLY A 58 -6.20 -25.06 23.94
C GLY A 58 -7.73 -24.92 23.99
N GLU A 59 -8.39 -26.07 24.14
CA GLU A 59 -9.82 -26.39 23.91
C GLU A 59 -10.91 -25.41 24.40
N GLN A 60 -10.61 -24.46 25.30
CA GLN A 60 -11.63 -23.59 25.89
C GLN A 60 -11.63 -22.14 25.38
N ASN A 61 -10.52 -21.64 24.82
CA ASN A 61 -10.44 -20.31 24.22
C ASN A 61 -9.53 -20.39 23.00
N SER A 62 -10.16 -20.51 21.83
CA SER A 62 -9.58 -20.66 20.49
C SER A 62 -8.83 -19.41 20.01
N ASP A 63 -7.95 -18.86 20.85
CA ASP A 63 -7.09 -17.75 20.50
C ASP A 63 -5.94 -18.31 19.67
N SER A 64 -5.53 -17.62 18.62
CA SER A 64 -4.45 -18.09 17.75
C SER A 64 -3.56 -16.95 17.32
N LEU A 65 -2.26 -17.12 17.45
CA LEU A 65 -1.27 -16.14 17.00
C LEU A 65 -0.75 -16.60 15.64
N PHE A 66 -0.77 -15.68 14.68
CA PHE A 66 -0.31 -15.92 13.33
C PHE A 66 0.77 -14.94 12.91
N ILE A 67 1.65 -15.41 12.02
CA ILE A 67 2.67 -14.61 11.34
C ILE A 67 2.54 -14.82 9.84
N ARG A 68 2.60 -13.74 9.07
CA ARG A 68 2.56 -13.72 7.60
C ARG A 68 3.76 -12.97 7.05
N PRO A 69 4.82 -13.66 6.61
CA PRO A 69 5.72 -13.09 5.61
C PRO A 69 4.96 -12.83 4.30
N ARG A 70 5.15 -11.64 3.71
CA ARG A 70 4.58 -11.22 2.42
C ARG A 70 5.62 -10.51 1.56
N ALA A 71 5.49 -10.68 0.25
CA ALA A 71 6.23 -9.95 -0.75
C ALA A 71 5.28 -9.52 -1.87
N GLN A 72 5.41 -8.26 -2.30
CA GLN A 72 4.60 -7.63 -3.32
C GLN A 72 5.50 -6.91 -4.31
N VAL A 73 5.19 -7.02 -5.59
CA VAL A 73 5.80 -6.24 -6.67
C VAL A 73 4.70 -5.55 -7.44
N THR A 74 4.83 -4.23 -7.58
CA THR A 74 3.88 -3.37 -8.25
C THR A 74 4.58 -2.61 -9.35
N ARG A 75 4.08 -2.72 -10.58
CA ARG A 75 4.54 -1.95 -11.75
C ARG A 75 3.52 -0.86 -12.04
N MET A 76 4.00 0.39 -12.04
CA MET A 76 3.19 1.57 -12.37
C MET A 76 3.48 1.97 -13.82
N GLY A 77 2.47 1.83 -14.68
CA GLY A 77 2.48 2.28 -16.07
C GLY A 77 1.58 3.49 -16.28
N VAL A 78 1.67 4.49 -15.38
CA VAL A 78 0.94 5.75 -15.52
C VAL A 78 1.77 6.69 -16.38
N LYS A 79 1.19 7.16 -17.48
CA LYS A 79 1.80 8.12 -18.41
C LYS A 79 1.04 9.44 -18.29
N ALA A 80 1.76 10.53 -18.08
CA ALA A 80 1.21 11.87 -18.29
C ALA A 80 1.22 12.16 -19.80
N ASP A 81 0.19 12.83 -20.31
CA ASP A 81 0.23 13.30 -21.70
C ASP A 81 1.37 14.34 -21.84
N GLU A 82 2.01 14.39 -23.01
CA GLU A 82 3.16 15.25 -23.29
C GLU A 82 2.75 16.73 -23.15
N HIS A 83 3.07 17.38 -22.02
CA HIS A 83 2.74 18.79 -21.81
C HIS A 83 3.95 19.68 -22.12
N ARG A 84 3.70 20.72 -22.92
CA ARG A 84 4.67 21.75 -23.24
C ARG A 84 4.18 23.01 -22.53
N GLU A 85 4.94 23.48 -21.55
CA GLU A 85 4.64 24.70 -20.79
C GLU A 85 4.56 25.91 -21.75
N ALA A 86 3.78 26.93 -21.40
CA ALA A 86 3.57 28.11 -22.27
C ALA A 86 4.84 28.97 -22.50
N ASN A 87 5.86 28.77 -21.66
CA ASN A 87 7.19 29.37 -21.71
C ASN A 87 8.19 28.57 -22.59
N GLY A 88 7.79 27.41 -23.13
CA GLY A 88 8.61 26.59 -24.03
C GLY A 88 9.30 25.38 -23.39
N THR A 89 9.24 25.25 -22.06
CA THR A 89 9.84 24.14 -21.30
C THR A 89 9.11 22.83 -21.60
N ARG A 90 9.86 21.77 -21.94
CA ARG A 90 9.30 20.43 -22.14
C ARG A 90 9.40 19.67 -20.83
N VAL A 91 8.29 19.57 -20.10
CA VAL A 91 8.23 18.73 -18.89
C VAL A 91 7.79 17.33 -19.29
N SER A 92 8.75 16.42 -19.45
CA SER A 92 8.45 14.99 -19.54
C SER A 92 8.57 14.37 -18.15
N GLN A 93 7.47 13.92 -17.55
CA GLN A 93 7.54 13.08 -16.35
C GLN A 93 8.13 11.72 -16.72
N GLN A 94 9.40 11.48 -16.39
CA GLN A 94 10.04 10.17 -16.51
C GLN A 94 9.65 9.28 -15.30
N GLY A 95 8.38 8.87 -15.26
CA GLY A 95 7.87 7.85 -14.34
C GLY A 95 7.45 6.54 -15.03
N ASP A 96 7.55 6.48 -16.37
CA ASP A 96 7.06 5.36 -17.18
C ASP A 96 7.79 4.05 -16.80
N GLY A 97 7.04 3.15 -16.17
CA GLY A 97 7.50 1.82 -15.79
C GLY A 97 8.27 1.74 -14.47
N ASN A 98 8.11 2.67 -13.53
CA ASN A 98 8.65 2.49 -12.18
C ASN A 98 8.10 1.20 -11.55
N MET A 99 8.98 0.39 -10.99
CA MET A 99 8.64 -0.82 -10.25
C MET A 99 8.94 -0.60 -8.77
N PHE A 100 7.94 -0.87 -7.96
CA PHE A 100 7.98 -0.80 -6.52
C PHE A 100 7.82 -2.21 -5.94
N SER A 101 8.67 -2.59 -5.00
CA SER A 101 8.55 -3.83 -4.23
C SER A 101 8.33 -3.54 -2.75
N ARG A 102 7.41 -4.27 -2.13
CA ARG A 102 7.15 -4.23 -0.70
C ARG A 102 7.37 -5.64 -0.14
N THR A 103 8.23 -5.78 0.84
CA THR A 103 8.45 -7.04 1.55
C THR A 103 8.29 -6.82 3.03
N GLY A 104 7.55 -7.67 3.73
CA GLY A 104 7.30 -7.45 5.14
C GLY A 104 6.69 -8.62 5.87
N VAL A 105 6.41 -8.40 7.13
CA VAL A 105 5.86 -9.39 8.04
C VAL A 105 4.71 -8.77 8.81
N ARG A 106 3.56 -9.44 8.78
CA ARG A 106 2.40 -9.13 9.62
C ARG A 106 2.25 -10.16 10.72
N VAL A 107 2.00 -9.70 11.93
CA VAL A 107 1.66 -10.54 13.09
C VAL A 107 0.28 -10.14 13.56
N TRP A 108 -0.61 -11.11 13.77
CA TRP A 108 -1.94 -10.83 14.33
C TRP A 108 -2.36 -11.91 15.31
N LEU A 109 -3.10 -11.48 16.33
CA LEU A 109 -3.76 -12.37 17.27
C LEU A 109 -5.21 -12.50 16.82
N ASP A 110 -5.70 -13.71 16.65
CA ASP A 110 -7.10 -13.99 16.38
C ASP A 110 -7.80 -14.41 17.67
N LYS A 111 -8.59 -13.50 18.25
CA LYS A 111 -9.21 -13.66 19.57
C LYS A 111 -10.73 -13.74 19.47
N ALA A 112 -11.33 -14.74 20.10
CA ALA A 112 -12.79 -14.81 20.24
C ALA A 112 -13.28 -13.85 21.35
N VAL A 113 -14.24 -12.99 21.03
CA VAL A 113 -14.87 -12.09 22.02
C VAL A 113 -16.24 -12.63 22.44
N THR A 114 -17.00 -13.16 21.49
CA THR A 114 -18.23 -13.91 21.73
C THR A 114 -18.23 -15.18 20.88
N LYS A 115 -19.28 -16.01 20.99
CA LYS A 115 -19.42 -17.22 20.14
C LYS A 115 -19.37 -16.93 18.63
N THR A 116 -19.63 -15.70 18.21
CA THR A 116 -19.75 -15.33 16.78
C THR A 116 -18.95 -14.10 16.37
N GLN A 117 -18.26 -13.44 17.30
CA GLN A 117 -17.48 -12.24 17.01
C GLN A 117 -16.03 -12.46 17.40
N ARG A 118 -15.13 -12.12 16.48
CA ARG A 118 -13.69 -12.17 16.69
C ARG A 118 -13.09 -10.76 16.57
N VAL A 119 -11.97 -10.57 17.27
CA VAL A 119 -11.17 -9.35 17.21
C VAL A 119 -9.73 -9.73 16.93
N GLN A 120 -9.12 -9.01 16.00
CA GLN A 120 -7.83 -9.30 15.41
C GLN A 120 -6.92 -8.07 15.43
N PRO A 121 -6.27 -7.75 16.57
CA PRO A 121 -5.21 -6.76 16.59
C PRO A 121 -4.01 -7.29 15.79
N PHE A 122 -3.36 -6.40 15.06
CA PHE A 122 -2.19 -6.73 14.26
C PHE A 122 -1.15 -5.61 14.25
N VAL A 123 0.08 -6.02 13.99
CA VAL A 123 1.19 -5.13 13.65
C VAL A 123 1.86 -5.67 12.39
N GLU A 124 2.36 -4.77 11.56
CA GLU A 124 3.03 -5.11 10.31
C GLU A 124 4.23 -4.20 10.12
N ALA A 125 5.34 -4.79 9.70
CA ALA A 125 6.55 -4.08 9.34
C ALA A 125 6.91 -4.43 7.90
N ASN A 126 7.13 -3.40 7.08
CA ASN A 126 7.39 -3.52 5.66
C ASN A 126 8.68 -2.76 5.30
N TRP A 127 9.47 -3.35 4.43
CA TRP A 127 10.52 -2.70 3.66
C TRP A 127 9.96 -2.37 2.28
N LEU A 128 10.04 -1.10 1.91
CA LEU A 128 9.56 -0.52 0.68
C LEU A 128 10.78 -0.19 -0.18
N HIS A 129 10.88 -0.80 -1.36
CA HIS A 129 11.99 -0.59 -2.29
C HIS A 129 11.51 -0.11 -3.67
N ASN A 130 12.04 1.01 -4.15
CA ASN A 130 11.80 1.54 -5.49
C ASN A 130 13.00 1.27 -6.39
N THR A 131 12.77 0.65 -7.55
CA THR A 131 13.83 0.37 -8.53
C THR A 131 14.38 1.61 -9.22
N ARG A 132 13.62 2.71 -9.26
CA ARG A 132 14.03 4.01 -9.83
C ARG A 132 13.69 5.13 -8.85
N ASP A 133 14.57 6.12 -8.77
CA ASP A 133 14.24 7.41 -8.15
C ASP A 133 13.16 8.09 -9.01
N PHE A 134 12.13 8.66 -8.39
CA PHE A 134 11.23 9.56 -9.11
C PHE A 134 12.02 10.79 -9.52
N CYS A 135 12.31 10.91 -10.82
CA CYS A 135 13.04 12.05 -11.36
C CYS A 135 12.10 12.87 -12.25
N SER A 136 12.03 14.18 -11.98
CA SER A 136 11.52 15.14 -12.94
C SER A 136 12.71 15.70 -13.72
N SER A 137 12.56 15.89 -15.02
CA SER A 137 13.54 16.62 -15.81
C SER A 137 12.90 17.92 -16.29
N MET A 138 13.49 19.05 -15.90
CA MET A 138 13.22 20.37 -16.45
C MET A 138 14.49 20.84 -17.16
N ASP A 139 14.41 21.13 -18.46
CA ASP A 139 15.50 21.67 -19.29
C ASP A 139 16.87 20.97 -19.16
N GLY A 140 16.86 19.63 -19.15
CA GLY A 140 18.08 18.83 -19.08
C GLY A 140 18.75 18.79 -17.70
N VAL A 141 18.20 19.52 -16.72
CA VAL A 141 18.52 19.34 -15.30
C VAL A 141 17.64 18.22 -14.77
N ARG A 142 18.28 17.15 -14.31
CA ARG A 142 17.63 15.99 -13.73
C ARG A 142 17.53 16.20 -12.23
N ASP A 143 16.34 16.58 -11.75
CA ASP A 143 16.08 16.61 -10.32
C ASP A 143 15.45 15.27 -9.93
N CYS A 144 16.29 14.39 -9.42
CA CYS A 144 15.83 13.15 -8.83
C CYS A 144 15.51 13.42 -7.36
N GLN A 145 14.35 12.97 -6.89
CA GLN A 145 14.16 12.79 -5.45
C GLN A 145 15.14 11.69 -4.98
N VAL A 146 16.35 12.10 -4.63
CA VAL A 146 17.39 11.24 -4.08
C VAL A 146 17.01 10.92 -2.63
N GLY A 147 16.75 9.65 -2.32
CA GLY A 147 16.54 9.19 -0.94
C GLY A 147 15.26 8.40 -0.65
N ASN A 148 14.39 8.17 -1.65
CA ASN A 148 13.16 7.38 -1.49
C ASN A 148 13.28 5.93 -2.02
N ARG A 149 14.50 5.47 -2.31
CA ARG A 149 14.76 4.10 -2.79
C ARG A 149 14.39 3.04 -1.78
N ASP A 150 14.67 3.29 -0.51
CA ASP A 150 14.48 2.34 0.58
C ASP A 150 13.80 3.05 1.74
N GLN A 151 12.63 2.55 2.14
CA GLN A 151 11.85 3.08 3.25
C GLN A 151 11.34 1.94 4.12
N ALA A 152 11.29 2.19 5.42
CA ALA A 152 10.63 1.30 6.36
C ALA A 152 9.21 1.80 6.63
N GLU A 153 8.23 0.92 6.64
CA GLU A 153 6.84 1.21 6.97
C GLU A 153 6.43 0.34 8.16
N VAL A 154 5.79 0.95 9.15
CA VAL A 154 5.20 0.24 10.29
C VAL A 154 3.73 0.56 10.33
N LEU A 155 2.89 -0.47 10.37
CA LEU A 155 1.44 -0.39 10.50
C LEU A 155 1.01 -1.11 11.78
N ALA A 156 0.01 -0.56 12.45
CA ALA A 156 -0.69 -1.21 13.54
C ALA A 156 -2.20 -1.00 13.37
N GLY A 157 -2.98 -2.00 13.69
CA GLY A 157 -4.42 -1.91 13.53
C GLY A 157 -5.18 -3.00 14.26
N VAL A 158 -6.49 -2.93 14.12
CA VAL A 158 -7.42 -3.90 14.67
C VAL A 158 -8.54 -4.14 13.67
N THR A 159 -8.84 -5.41 13.42
CA THR A 159 -10.04 -5.85 12.71
C THR A 159 -11.02 -6.43 13.72
N GLY A 160 -12.30 -6.10 13.64
CA GLY A 160 -13.32 -6.66 14.52
C GLY A 160 -14.63 -6.92 13.79
N ASP A 161 -15.27 -8.05 14.10
CA ASP A 161 -16.61 -8.34 13.63
C ASP A 161 -17.64 -7.47 14.37
N VAL A 162 -18.26 -6.53 13.65
CA VAL A 162 -19.34 -5.67 14.19
C VAL A 162 -20.67 -6.43 14.17
N SER A 163 -20.89 -7.26 13.16
CA SER A 163 -22.04 -8.16 13.06
C SER A 163 -21.59 -9.49 12.43
N ARG A 164 -22.50 -10.48 12.31
CA ARG A 164 -22.18 -11.78 11.68
C ARG A 164 -21.65 -11.65 10.25
N ASN A 165 -21.99 -10.55 9.56
CA ASN A 165 -21.68 -10.33 8.15
C ASN A 165 -20.83 -9.08 7.93
N VAL A 166 -20.48 -8.32 8.97
CA VAL A 166 -19.76 -7.05 8.81
C VAL A 166 -18.53 -7.04 9.71
N ALA A 167 -17.38 -6.79 9.10
CA ALA A 167 -16.13 -6.55 9.79
C ALA A 167 -15.65 -5.13 9.52
N VAL A 168 -15.07 -4.50 10.53
CA VAL A 168 -14.45 -3.18 10.43
C VAL A 168 -12.98 -3.31 10.79
N THR A 169 -12.12 -2.72 9.96
CA THR A 169 -10.69 -2.63 10.22
C THR A 169 -10.30 -1.17 10.39
N ALA A 170 -9.65 -0.86 11.50
CA ALA A 170 -9.01 0.42 11.74
C ALA A 170 -7.50 0.22 11.83
N GLN A 171 -6.73 0.99 11.07
CA GLN A 171 -5.28 0.92 11.10
C GLN A 171 -4.65 2.30 10.97
N ALA A 172 -3.46 2.44 11.52
CA ALA A 172 -2.60 3.59 11.34
C ALA A 172 -1.17 3.12 11.15
N GLY A 173 -0.34 3.95 10.54
CA GLY A 173 1.07 3.65 10.39
C GLY A 173 1.84 4.79 9.78
N GLY A 174 3.15 4.60 9.73
CA GLY A 174 4.04 5.60 9.18
C GLY A 174 5.18 5.01 8.37
N GLN A 175 5.70 5.84 7.47
CA GLN A 175 6.85 5.54 6.63
C GLN A 175 8.06 6.37 7.06
N PHE A 176 9.21 5.74 7.08
CA PHE A 176 10.48 6.28 7.55
C PHE A 176 11.57 6.00 6.52
N GLY A 177 12.14 7.05 5.92
CA GLY A 177 13.22 6.96 4.92
C GLY A 177 14.54 7.56 5.39
N SER A 178 15.57 7.57 4.52
CA SER A 178 16.92 8.07 4.84
C SER A 178 17.01 9.60 4.94
N GLN A 179 16.00 10.34 4.47
CA GLN A 179 15.85 11.77 4.72
C GLN A 179 14.62 12.01 5.60
N ALA A 180 14.56 13.14 6.29
CA ALA A 180 13.60 13.51 7.34
C ALA A 180 12.10 13.57 6.96
N SER A 181 11.69 12.84 5.92
CA SER A 181 10.29 12.61 5.56
C SER A 181 9.68 11.62 6.53
N ARG A 182 8.62 12.06 7.21
CA ARG A 182 7.80 11.26 8.11
C ARG A 182 6.35 11.41 7.67
N ASP A 183 5.83 10.36 7.07
CA ASP A 183 4.43 10.32 6.67
C ASP A 183 3.67 9.47 7.67
N LEU A 184 2.57 9.99 8.20
CA LEU A 184 1.65 9.28 9.08
C LEU A 184 0.29 9.22 8.38
N ALA A 185 -0.26 8.01 8.27
CA ALA A 185 -1.55 7.78 7.64
C ALA A 185 -2.44 6.89 8.51
N GLY A 186 -3.75 7.11 8.41
CA GLY A 186 -4.78 6.28 9.02
C GLY A 186 -5.77 5.81 7.97
N THR A 187 -6.33 4.61 8.16
CA THR A 187 -7.34 4.04 7.27
C THR A 187 -8.42 3.30 8.06
N LEU A 188 -9.67 3.49 7.64
CA LEU A 188 -10.82 2.74 8.11
C LEU A 188 -11.40 1.97 6.92
N ASN A 189 -11.55 0.65 7.05
CA ASN A 189 -12.13 -0.23 6.04
C ASN A 189 -13.36 -0.95 6.60
N VAL A 190 -14.39 -1.09 5.78
CA VAL A 190 -15.59 -1.87 6.11
C VAL A 190 -15.75 -2.99 5.09
N SER A 191 -15.88 -4.22 5.57
CA SER A 191 -16.03 -5.41 4.73
C SER A 191 -17.32 -6.15 5.06
N VAL A 192 -18.09 -6.51 4.02
CA VAL A 192 -19.33 -7.28 4.13
C VAL A 192 -19.11 -8.70 3.59
N LYS A 193 -19.44 -9.72 4.40
CA LYS A 193 -19.33 -11.14 4.10
C LYS A 193 -20.74 -11.67 3.73
N PHE A 194 -20.89 -12.27 2.56
CA PHE A 194 -22.14 -12.86 2.06
C PHE A 194 -22.11 -14.38 2.20
#